data_AF-A0A6N8X4Q6-F1
#
_entry.id   AF-A0A6N8X4Q6-F1
#
_cell.length_a   1.000
_cell.length_b   1.000
_cell.length_c   1.000
_cell.angle_alpha   90.00
_cell.angle_beta   90.00
_cell.angle_gamma   90.00
#
_symmetry.space_group_name_H-M   'P 1'
#
loop_
_entity.id
_entity.type
_entity.pdbx_description
1 polymer ?
#
loop_
_entity_poly.entity_id
_entity_poly.type
_entity_poly.pdbx_seq_one_letter_code
_entity_poly.pdbx_strand_id
1 'polypeptide(L)'
;MFWILALMTATLQPASPQLDFEFYRTRVEPIFLERKEGFTRCVVCHTEGSTGFLQELESGADTWTEEQSRANFESLMRFVTPGQPTESRLLMHPLEPAAGGDEFHNGGRQFSSQEDPWFVTLSEWVNGATVQ
;
A
#
# COMPACT_ATOMS: atom_id res chain seq x y z
N MET A 1 52.43 8.19 22.48
CA MET A 1 51.48 8.91 21.61
C MET A 1 50.94 7.92 20.59
N PHE A 2 49.99 7.07 20.97
CA PHE A 2 49.39 6.09 20.06
C PHE A 2 48.13 6.71 19.46
N TRP A 3 48.20 7.10 18.20
CA TRP A 3 47.05 7.53 17.42
C TRP A 3 46.31 6.27 16.96
N ILE A 4 45.14 6.00 17.55
CA ILE A 4 44.23 4.98 17.04
C ILE A 4 43.48 5.60 15.86
N LEU A 5 43.81 5.16 14.65
CA LEU A 5 42.99 5.41 13.45
C LEU A 5 41.71 4.58 13.58
N ALA A 6 40.60 5.24 13.91
CA ALA A 6 39.28 4.62 13.85
C ALA A 6 38.86 4.46 12.37
N LEU A 7 38.85 3.22 11.88
CA LEU A 7 38.21 2.87 10.62
C LEU A 7 36.70 2.96 10.81
N MET A 8 36.07 4.01 10.25
CA MET A 8 34.63 4.06 10.08
C MET A 8 34.23 3.09 8.98
N THR A 9 33.68 1.94 9.36
CA THR A 9 32.95 1.07 8.44
C THR A 9 31.64 1.76 8.07
N ALA A 10 31.55 2.30 6.86
CA ALA A 10 30.29 2.78 6.31
C ALA A 10 29.36 1.58 6.08
N THR A 11 28.23 1.53 6.79
CA THR A 11 27.17 0.57 6.52
C THR A 11 26.48 0.97 5.22
N LEU A 12 26.65 0.18 4.15
CA LEU A 12 25.86 0.29 2.94
C LEU A 12 24.43 -0.15 3.26
N GLN A 13 23.52 0.80 3.39
CA GLN A 13 22.09 0.51 3.46
C GLN A 13 21.62 0.08 2.06
N PRO A 14 20.92 -1.06 1.92
CA PRO A 14 20.33 -1.43 0.64
C PRO A 14 19.37 -0.32 0.19
N ALA A 15 19.39 -0.01 -1.11
CA ALA A 15 18.46 0.95 -1.68
C ALA A 15 17.02 0.41 -1.53
N SER A 16 16.08 1.26 -1.13
CA SER A 16 14.67 0.90 -1.10
C SER A 16 14.20 0.48 -2.51
N PRO A 17 13.36 -0.56 -2.63
CA PRO A 17 12.85 -0.98 -3.92
C PRO A 17 12.00 0.11 -4.57
N GLN A 18 11.98 0.13 -5.90
CA GLN A 18 11.04 0.96 -6.66
C GLN A 18 9.71 0.24 -6.77
N LEU A 19 8.61 0.95 -6.52
CA LEU A 19 7.26 0.42 -6.71
C LEU A 19 6.95 0.32 -8.21
N ASP A 20 6.42 -0.83 -8.64
CA ASP A 20 6.10 -1.10 -10.03
C ASP A 20 4.65 -0.71 -10.36
N PHE A 21 4.46 0.06 -11.44
CA PHE A 21 3.13 0.51 -11.84
C PHE A 21 2.30 -0.61 -12.46
N GLU A 22 2.91 -1.48 -13.27
CA GLU A 22 2.14 -2.56 -13.90
C GLU A 22 1.69 -3.59 -12.86
N PHE A 23 2.53 -3.92 -11.88
CA PHE A 23 2.11 -4.75 -10.75
C PHE A 23 0.99 -4.06 -9.95
N TYR A 24 1.13 -2.76 -9.68
CA TYR A 24 0.05 -1.99 -9.05
C TYR A 24 -1.26 -2.13 -9.83
N ARG A 25 -1.27 -1.75 -11.11
CA ARG A 25 -2.48 -1.69 -11.94
C ARG A 25 -3.14 -3.05 -12.13
N THR A 26 -2.35 -4.12 -12.19
CA THR A 26 -2.85 -5.47 -12.48
C THR A 26 -3.16 -6.31 -11.25
N ARG A 27 -2.54 -6.03 -10.09
CA ARG A 27 -2.66 -6.86 -8.87
C ARG A 27 -3.17 -6.09 -7.66
N VAL A 28 -2.74 -4.85 -7.47
CA VAL A 28 -3.09 -4.05 -6.29
C VAL A 28 -4.37 -3.24 -6.52
N GLU A 29 -4.47 -2.55 -7.65
CA GLU A 29 -5.59 -1.65 -7.96
C GLU A 29 -6.97 -2.35 -7.93
N PRO A 30 -7.14 -3.60 -8.43
CA PRO A 30 -8.41 -4.30 -8.33
C PRO A 30 -8.93 -4.48 -6.90
N ILE A 31 -8.04 -4.57 -5.90
CA ILE A 31 -8.42 -4.73 -4.49
C ILE A 31 -9.30 -3.57 -4.02
N PHE A 32 -9.10 -2.37 -4.54
CA PHE A 32 -9.88 -1.20 -4.14
C PHE A 32 -11.31 -1.20 -4.68
N LEU A 33 -11.57 -2.00 -5.72
CA LEU A 33 -12.85 -2.13 -6.43
C LEU A 33 -13.59 -3.42 -6.11
N GLU A 34 -12.86 -4.44 -5.64
CA GLU A 34 -13.39 -5.78 -5.38
C GLU A 34 -14.30 -5.80 -4.14
N ARG A 35 -15.37 -6.60 -4.20
CA ARG A 35 -16.28 -6.83 -3.07
C ARG A 35 -15.78 -8.02 -2.25
N LYS A 36 -15.73 -7.85 -0.94
CA LYS A 36 -15.47 -8.91 0.04
C LYS A 36 -16.62 -8.94 1.04
N GLU A 37 -17.15 -10.12 1.31
CA GLU A 37 -18.31 -10.28 2.19
C GLU A 37 -18.03 -9.70 3.58
N GLY A 38 -18.92 -8.83 4.06
CA GLY A 38 -18.77 -8.13 5.34
C GLY A 38 -17.95 -6.84 5.28
N PHE A 39 -17.40 -6.47 4.12
CA PHE A 39 -16.54 -5.30 3.96
C PHE A 39 -17.04 -4.32 2.91
N THR A 40 -17.04 -3.03 3.26
CA THR A 40 -17.23 -1.94 2.29
C THR A 40 -15.98 -1.81 1.44
N ARG A 41 -16.16 -1.72 0.12
CA ARG A 41 -15.06 -1.50 -0.84
C ARG A 41 -14.31 -0.21 -0.55
N CYS A 42 -12.98 -0.21 -0.74
CA CYS A 42 -12.13 0.95 -0.46
C CYS A 42 -12.56 2.19 -1.24
N VAL A 43 -12.90 2.05 -2.52
CA VAL A 43 -13.34 3.14 -3.39
C VAL A 43 -14.56 3.90 -2.86
N VAL A 44 -15.45 3.25 -2.11
CA VAL A 44 -16.69 3.89 -1.61
C VAL A 44 -16.37 5.02 -0.62
N CYS A 45 -15.28 4.92 0.14
CA CYS A 45 -14.92 5.90 1.17
C CYS A 45 -13.67 6.72 0.82
N HIS A 46 -12.86 6.26 -0.13
CA HIS A 46 -11.57 6.88 -0.46
C HIS A 46 -11.58 7.62 -1.80
N THR A 47 -12.73 7.89 -2.40
CA THR A 47 -12.84 8.75 -3.59
C THR A 47 -12.97 10.23 -3.27
N GLU A 48 -13.63 10.61 -2.18
CA GLU A 48 -13.93 12.01 -1.85
C GLU A 48 -13.64 12.37 -0.38
N GLY A 49 -13.64 13.67 -0.08
CA GLY A 49 -13.54 14.18 1.28
C GLY A 49 -12.13 14.12 1.87
N SER A 50 -12.03 14.24 3.20
CA SER A 50 -10.74 14.30 3.91
C SER A 50 -9.94 13.00 3.88
N THR A 51 -10.58 11.88 3.48
CA THR A 51 -9.95 10.57 3.32
C THR A 51 -9.77 10.17 1.86
N GLY A 52 -10.08 11.07 0.91
CA GLY A 52 -10.01 10.81 -0.52
C GLY A 52 -8.57 10.75 -1.05
N PHE A 53 -8.24 9.65 -1.70
CA PHE A 53 -6.96 9.46 -2.41
C PHE A 53 -7.08 8.60 -3.68
N LEU A 54 -8.27 8.08 -3.98
CA LEU A 54 -8.60 7.38 -5.21
C LEU A 54 -9.40 8.30 -6.13
N GLN A 55 -9.23 8.15 -7.44
CA GLN A 55 -10.04 8.82 -8.44
C GLN A 55 -11.47 8.28 -8.42
N GLU A 56 -12.42 9.13 -8.79
CA GLU A 56 -13.79 8.70 -9.06
C GLU A 56 -13.82 7.86 -10.34
N LEU A 57 -14.61 6.79 -10.35
CA LEU A 57 -14.86 6.03 -11.57
C LEU A 57 -15.71 6.86 -12.53
N GLU A 58 -15.44 6.75 -13.83
CA GLU A 58 -16.34 7.33 -14.83
C GLU A 58 -17.75 6.71 -14.72
N SER A 59 -18.76 7.45 -15.19
CA SER A 59 -20.15 7.01 -15.08
C SER A 59 -20.36 5.68 -15.81
N GLY A 60 -20.74 4.65 -15.04
CA GLY A 60 -20.96 3.29 -15.56
C GLY A 60 -19.70 2.46 -15.77
N ALA A 61 -18.52 2.95 -15.38
CA ALA A 61 -17.28 2.18 -15.46
C ALA A 61 -17.14 1.23 -14.26
N ASP A 62 -16.64 0.02 -14.53
CA ASP A 62 -16.30 -0.97 -13.50
C ASP A 62 -14.82 -0.90 -13.08
N THR A 63 -13.99 -0.18 -13.86
CA THR A 63 -12.54 -0.01 -13.63
C THR A 63 -12.10 1.41 -14.00
N TRP A 64 -10.94 1.83 -13.50
CA TRP A 64 -10.33 3.12 -13.85
C TRP A 64 -9.70 3.10 -15.25
N THR A 65 -9.62 4.28 -15.88
CA THR A 65 -8.76 4.48 -17.06
C THR A 65 -7.28 4.41 -16.67
N GLU A 66 -6.37 4.31 -17.65
CA GLU A 66 -4.93 4.31 -17.34
C GLU A 66 -4.49 5.62 -16.67
N GLU A 67 -5.05 6.76 -17.09
CA GLU A 67 -4.76 8.06 -16.50
C GLU A 67 -5.22 8.12 -15.03
N GLN A 68 -6.42 7.61 -14.74
CA GLN A 68 -6.92 7.49 -13.37
C GLN A 68 -6.05 6.54 -12.53
N SER A 69 -5.62 5.42 -13.12
CA SER A 69 -4.74 4.43 -12.48
C SER A 69 -3.39 5.06 -12.10
N ARG A 70 -2.80 5.89 -12.98
CA ARG A 70 -1.56 6.65 -12.71
C ARG A 70 -1.74 7.62 -11.55
N ALA A 71 -2.83 8.38 -11.53
CA ALA A 71 -3.12 9.31 -10.45
C ALA A 71 -3.35 8.59 -9.10
N ASN A 72 -4.00 7.42 -9.13
CA ASN A 72 -4.16 6.57 -7.95
C ASN A 72 -2.81 6.06 -7.45
N PHE A 73 -1.96 5.54 -8.34
CA PHE A 73 -0.61 5.05 -8.02
C PHE A 73 0.21 6.13 -7.30
N GLU A 74 0.28 7.33 -7.88
CA GLU A 74 1.00 8.47 -7.28
C GLU A 74 0.44 8.85 -5.91
N SER A 75 -0.89 8.81 -5.76
CA SER A 75 -1.55 9.09 -4.48
C SER A 75 -1.20 8.05 -3.42
N LEU A 76 -1.20 6.76 -3.76
CA LEU A 76 -0.94 5.65 -2.85
C LEU A 76 0.51 5.61 -2.37
N MET A 77 1.47 6.02 -3.20
CA MET A 77 2.89 6.07 -2.83
C MET A 77 3.14 6.89 -1.55
N ARG A 78 2.27 7.85 -1.24
CA ARG A 78 2.36 8.66 0.00
C ARG A 78 2.09 7.87 1.28
N PHE A 79 1.52 6.67 1.17
CA PHE A 79 1.17 5.80 2.30
C PHE A 79 2.04 4.55 2.38
N VAL A 80 3.05 4.44 1.52
CA VAL A 80 3.95 3.30 1.42
C VAL A 80 5.37 3.71 1.79
N THR A 81 6.00 2.87 2.60
CA THR A 81 7.44 2.87 2.83
C THR A 81 8.03 1.69 2.05
N PRO A 82 8.65 1.90 0.87
CA PRO A 82 9.09 0.80 0.03
C PRO A 82 10.08 -0.12 0.73
N GLY A 83 9.85 -1.43 0.63
CA GLY A 83 10.60 -2.49 1.31
C GLY A 83 10.15 -2.74 2.76
N GLN A 84 9.18 -1.99 3.27
CA GLN A 84 8.76 -2.05 4.68
C GLN A 84 7.22 -2.09 4.80
N PRO A 85 6.58 -3.25 4.53
CA PRO A 85 5.11 -3.39 4.56
C PRO A 85 4.50 -3.01 5.91
N THR A 86 5.11 -3.43 7.02
CA THR A 86 4.61 -3.14 8.38
C THR A 86 4.88 -1.71 8.86
N GLU A 87 5.65 -0.93 8.10
CA GLU A 87 5.83 0.51 8.32
C GLU A 87 4.96 1.35 7.35
N SER A 88 4.21 0.69 6.48
CA SER A 88 3.38 1.34 5.45
C SER A 88 1.95 1.50 5.96
N ARG A 89 1.49 2.75 6.09
CA ARG A 89 0.12 3.04 6.55
C ARG A 89 -0.96 2.40 5.67
N LEU A 90 -0.69 2.23 4.38
CA LEU A 90 -1.60 1.56 3.44
C LEU A 90 -2.01 0.16 3.92
N LEU A 91 -1.10 -0.56 4.59
CA LEU A 91 -1.33 -1.91 5.11
C LEU A 91 -1.80 -1.89 6.56
N MET A 92 -1.18 -1.06 7.40
CA MET A 92 -1.37 -1.13 8.86
C MET A 92 -2.63 -0.43 9.35
N HIS A 93 -3.06 0.64 8.67
CA HIS A 93 -4.23 1.42 9.08
C HIS A 93 -5.55 0.61 9.00
N PRO A 94 -5.81 -0.17 7.93
CA PRO A 94 -7.01 -1.00 7.84
C PRO A 94 -6.83 -2.44 8.39
N LEU A 95 -5.66 -2.83 8.89
CA LEU A 95 -5.43 -4.14 9.52
C LEU A 95 -6.09 -4.21 10.90
N GLU A 96 -6.62 -5.37 11.29
CA GLU A 96 -7.13 -5.61 12.64
C GLU A 96 -6.05 -5.38 13.71
N PRO A 97 -6.36 -4.70 14.84
CA PRO A 97 -5.37 -4.45 15.91
C PRO A 97 -4.76 -5.73 16.48
N ALA A 98 -5.55 -6.80 16.57
CA ALA A 98 -5.07 -8.11 17.05
C ALA A 98 -4.01 -8.73 16.13
N ALA A 99 -3.92 -8.28 14.87
CA ALA A 99 -2.91 -8.68 13.89
C ALA A 99 -1.76 -7.66 13.77
N GLY A 100 -1.73 -6.65 14.63
CA GLY A 100 -0.69 -5.61 14.67
C GLY A 100 -1.05 -4.31 13.94
N GLY A 101 -2.31 -4.15 13.49
CA GLY A 101 -2.79 -2.91 12.88
C GLY A 101 -2.97 -1.75 13.87
N ASP A 102 -3.25 -0.57 13.34
CA ASP A 102 -3.47 0.64 14.15
C ASP A 102 -4.64 0.46 15.13
N GLU A 103 -4.54 0.99 16.36
CA GLU A 103 -5.63 0.91 17.34
C GLU A 103 -6.93 1.56 16.84
N PHE A 104 -6.81 2.60 15.99
CA PHE A 104 -7.94 3.36 15.49
C PHE A 104 -7.97 3.44 13.97
N HIS A 105 -9.13 3.13 13.41
CA HIS A 105 -9.47 3.33 12.00
C HIS A 105 -10.88 3.92 11.95
N ASN A 106 -11.04 5.12 11.39
CA ASN A 106 -12.36 5.78 11.28
C ASN A 106 -13.33 5.00 10.37
N GLY A 107 -12.81 4.08 9.54
CA GLY A 107 -13.58 3.18 8.69
C GLY A 107 -13.54 1.72 9.18
N GLY A 108 -14.13 0.81 8.40
CA GLY A 108 -14.03 -0.63 8.66
C GLY A 108 -12.59 -1.15 8.48
N ARG A 109 -12.24 -2.21 9.22
CA ARG A 109 -11.03 -3.00 8.96
C ARG A 109 -11.18 -3.71 7.63
N GLN A 110 -10.08 -3.99 6.91
CA GLN A 110 -10.10 -4.68 5.61
C GLN A 110 -9.31 -6.00 5.63
N PHE A 111 -8.38 -6.13 6.57
CA PHE A 111 -7.52 -7.30 6.72
C PHE A 111 -7.66 -7.86 8.13
N SER A 112 -8.06 -9.13 8.25
CA SER A 112 -8.15 -9.79 9.55
C SER A 112 -6.79 -10.25 10.08
N SER A 113 -5.83 -10.48 9.17
CA SER A 113 -4.45 -10.86 9.49
C SER A 113 -3.48 -10.47 8.36
N GLN A 114 -2.18 -10.64 8.59
CA GLN A 114 -1.16 -10.37 7.56
C GLN A 114 -1.08 -11.48 6.50
N GLU A 115 -1.75 -12.61 6.74
CA GLU A 115 -1.95 -13.69 5.78
C GLU A 115 -3.20 -13.48 4.90
N ASP A 116 -3.95 -12.39 5.11
CA ASP A 116 -5.05 -12.02 4.23
C ASP A 116 -4.55 -11.87 2.78
N PRO A 117 -5.21 -12.48 1.77
CA PRO A 117 -4.71 -12.43 0.39
C PRO A 117 -4.49 -11.03 -0.17
N TRP A 118 -5.31 -10.06 0.24
CA TRP A 118 -5.12 -8.67 -0.15
C TRP A 118 -3.92 -8.05 0.54
N PHE A 119 -3.73 -8.31 1.85
CA PHE A 119 -2.55 -7.87 2.59
C PHE A 119 -1.25 -8.41 1.97
N VAL A 120 -1.24 -9.69 1.60
CA VAL A 120 -0.09 -10.33 0.94
C VAL A 120 0.22 -9.67 -0.40
N THR A 121 -0.80 -9.46 -1.24
CA THR A 121 -0.62 -8.82 -2.55
C THR A 121 -0.08 -7.39 -2.44
N LEU A 122 -0.60 -6.61 -1.47
CA LEU A 122 -0.08 -5.28 -1.14
C LEU A 122 1.37 -5.35 -0.63
N SER A 123 1.67 -6.33 0.23
CA SER A 123 3.02 -6.52 0.79
C SER A 123 4.05 -6.88 -0.28
N GLU A 124 3.70 -7.73 -1.24
CA GLU A 124 4.54 -8.07 -2.39
C GLU A 124 4.88 -6.80 -3.19
N TRP A 125 3.89 -5.97 -3.50
CA TRP A 125 4.11 -4.71 -4.19
C TRP A 125 5.00 -3.75 -3.41
N VAL A 126 4.74 -3.56 -2.10
CA VAL A 126 5.59 -2.74 -1.23
C VAL A 126 7.03 -3.25 -1.19
N ASN A 127 7.23 -4.57 -1.26
CA ASN A 127 8.54 -5.20 -1.32
C ASN A 127 9.20 -5.16 -2.72
N GLY A 128 8.58 -4.52 -3.70
CA GLY A 128 9.15 -4.32 -5.04
C GLY A 128 8.86 -5.44 -6.04
N ALA A 129 7.79 -6.21 -5.83
CA ALA A 129 7.35 -7.18 -6.84
C ALA A 129 6.99 -6.47 -8.17
N THR A 130 7.36 -7.11 -9.27
CA THR A 130 7.02 -6.70 -10.64
C THR A 130 6.16 -7.76 -11.31
N VAL A 131 5.49 -7.42 -12.40
CA VAL A 131 4.89 -8.43 -13.28
C VAL A 131 6.04 -9.29 -13.87
N GLN A 132 5.87 -10.62 -13.84
CA GLN A 132 6.82 -11.58 -14.43
C GLN A 132 6.55 -11.78 -15.92
#